data_AF-A0A0A6P6S7-F1
#
_entry.id   AF-A0A0A6P6S7-F1
#
_cell.length_a   1.000
_cell.length_b   1.000
_cell.length_c   1.000
_cell.angle_alpha   90.00
_cell.angle_beta   90.00
_cell.angle_gamma   90.00
#
_symmetry.space_group_name_H-M   'P 1'
#
loop_
_entity.id
_entity.type
_entity.pdbx_description
1 polymer ?
#
loop_
_entity_poly.entity_id
_entity_poly.type
_entity_poly.pdbx_seq_one_letter_code
_entity_poly.pdbx_strand_id
1 'polypeptide(L)'
;MKKFIFFGLLLVPTLAAAISNFSSESGTLRIPDVSVDGEIHFYNVELHLDFATKSFELKQLTAHQPVKAQLGVPFNLFVGQSAILDDLEIQFVAIQEDSRCPTDGNCIWAGNVVVVLQVPKGGEVLLNTNSDVGPTAVKLDKYRLELEKVSPEPISTQAISEYEITLVVTGSL
;
A
#
# COMPACT_ATOMS: atom_id res chain seq x y z
N MET A 1 -13.85 46.72 33.54
CA MET A 1 -14.14 45.41 32.92
C MET A 1 -13.13 45.19 31.80
N LYS A 2 -12.06 44.42 32.04
CA LYS A 2 -10.98 44.16 31.07
C LYS A 2 -11.33 42.87 30.31
N LYS A 3 -11.65 42.98 29.02
CA LYS A 3 -11.91 41.81 28.16
C LYS A 3 -10.58 41.21 27.73
N PHE A 4 -10.27 40.00 28.18
CA PHE A 4 -9.16 39.20 27.69
C PHE A 4 -9.58 38.52 26.39
N ILE A 5 -8.89 38.83 25.29
CA ILE A 5 -9.02 38.14 24.02
C ILE A 5 -8.06 36.95 24.07
N PHE A 6 -8.59 35.73 24.16
CA PHE A 6 -7.82 34.50 24.00
C PHE A 6 -7.48 34.34 22.52
N PHE A 7 -6.22 34.62 22.16
CA PHE A 7 -5.66 34.20 20.88
C PHE A 7 -5.35 32.70 20.99
N GLY A 8 -6.27 31.87 20.49
CA GLY A 8 -6.05 30.43 20.38
C GLY A 8 -4.88 30.17 19.44
N LEU A 9 -3.76 29.74 20.00
CA LEU A 9 -2.61 29.26 19.23
C LEU A 9 -3.04 27.92 18.60
N LEU A 10 -3.48 27.94 17.35
CA LEU A 10 -3.66 26.73 16.54
C LEU A 10 -2.29 26.06 16.42
N LEU A 11 -2.02 25.04 17.24
CA LEU A 11 -0.96 24.09 16.97
C LEU A 11 -1.33 23.40 15.67
N VAL A 12 -0.77 23.88 14.56
CA VAL A 12 -0.72 23.10 13.33
C VAL A 12 0.18 21.91 13.65
N PRO A 13 -0.30 20.67 13.62
CA PRO A 13 0.58 19.53 13.79
C PRO A 13 1.60 19.60 12.65
N THR A 14 2.87 19.78 13.01
CA THR A 14 3.96 19.67 12.05
C THR A 14 3.89 18.29 11.44
N LEU A 15 3.57 18.19 10.15
CA LEU A 15 3.70 16.96 9.40
C LEU A 15 5.14 16.49 9.63
N ALA A 16 5.33 15.36 10.32
CA ALA A 16 6.64 14.74 10.39
C ALA A 16 7.04 14.45 8.95
N ALA A 17 8.05 15.17 8.45
CA ALA A 17 8.56 14.92 7.11
C ALA A 17 9.06 13.49 7.10
N ALA A 18 8.51 12.64 6.22
CA ALA A 18 9.05 11.31 6.02
C ALA A 18 10.51 11.47 5.57
N ILE A 19 11.44 10.90 6.33
CA ILE A 19 12.88 11.07 6.10
C ILE A 19 13.38 9.90 5.26
N SER A 20 14.24 10.18 4.27
CA SER A 20 14.96 9.13 3.55
C SER A 20 15.81 8.29 4.50
N ASN A 21 15.82 6.97 4.31
CA ASN A 21 16.56 6.04 5.16
C ASN A 21 17.39 5.05 4.34
N PHE A 22 18.57 4.68 4.83
CA PHE A 22 19.49 3.74 4.20
C PHE A 22 19.80 2.56 5.12
N SER A 23 19.74 1.35 4.58
CA SER A 23 20.17 0.12 5.26
C SER A 23 21.49 -0.38 4.67
N SER A 24 22.56 -0.35 5.46
CA SER A 24 23.87 -0.87 5.05
C SER A 24 23.93 -2.39 4.93
N GLU A 25 23.01 -3.11 5.57
CA GLU A 25 22.89 -4.56 5.49
C GLU A 25 22.33 -5.00 4.12
N SER A 26 21.29 -4.32 3.65
CA SER A 26 20.64 -4.62 2.36
C SER A 26 21.16 -3.78 1.19
N GLY A 27 21.95 -2.73 1.46
CA GLY A 27 22.38 -1.76 0.44
C GLY A 27 21.23 -0.92 -0.12
N THR A 28 20.10 -0.80 0.59
CA THR A 28 18.88 -0.16 0.06
C THR A 28 18.68 1.24 0.64
N LEU A 29 18.51 2.23 -0.24
CA LEU A 29 18.08 3.58 0.09
C LEU A 29 16.60 3.73 -0.24
N ARG A 30 15.82 4.16 0.75
CA ARG A 30 14.39 4.48 0.62
C ARG A 30 14.19 5.99 0.62
N ILE A 31 13.49 6.50 -0.38
CA ILE A 31 13.16 7.92 -0.51
C ILE A 31 11.63 8.05 -0.53
N PRO A 32 11.02 8.66 0.49
CA PRO A 32 9.56 8.70 0.64
C PRO A 32 8.83 9.46 -0.47
N ASP A 33 9.42 10.55 -0.95
CA ASP A 33 8.88 11.40 -2.02
C ASP A 33 10.03 11.90 -2.88
N VAL A 34 9.92 11.67 -4.18
CA VAL A 34 10.78 12.26 -5.21
C VAL A 34 9.89 13.03 -6.18
N SER A 35 10.09 14.33 -6.26
CA SER A 35 9.48 15.17 -7.28
C SER A 35 10.41 15.34 -8.47
N VAL A 36 9.88 15.13 -9.68
CA VAL A 36 10.52 15.44 -10.96
C VAL A 36 9.91 16.73 -11.47
N ASP A 37 10.76 17.74 -11.60
CA ASP A 37 10.41 19.10 -12.06
C ASP A 37 9.29 19.79 -11.28
N GLY A 38 8.97 19.32 -10.07
CA GLY A 38 7.89 19.87 -9.25
C GLY A 38 6.49 19.39 -9.65
N GLU A 39 6.36 18.54 -10.67
CA GLU A 39 5.06 18.14 -11.24
C GLU A 39 4.76 16.67 -11.02
N ILE A 40 5.74 15.79 -11.26
CA ILE A 40 5.56 14.35 -11.16
C ILE A 40 6.15 13.89 -9.85
N HIS A 41 5.35 13.22 -9.03
CA HIS A 41 5.83 12.66 -7.78
C HIS A 41 5.89 11.14 -7.84
N PHE A 42 6.99 10.61 -7.34
CA PHE A 42 7.17 9.21 -7.06
C PHE A 42 7.29 9.01 -5.55
N TYR A 43 6.52 8.05 -5.06
CA TYR A 43 6.50 7.63 -3.67
C TYR A 43 7.20 6.29 -3.53
N ASN A 44 7.68 6.01 -2.32
CA ASN A 44 8.29 4.72 -1.98
C ASN A 44 9.43 4.34 -2.94
N VAL A 45 10.28 5.31 -3.31
CA VAL A 45 11.38 5.05 -4.22
C VAL A 45 12.45 4.24 -3.49
N GLU A 46 12.73 3.04 -3.98
CA GLU A 46 13.81 2.19 -3.48
C GLU A 46 14.94 2.10 -4.51
N LEU A 47 16.14 2.48 -4.08
CA LEU A 47 17.36 2.35 -4.85
C LEU A 47 18.27 1.33 -4.18
N HIS A 48 18.75 0.35 -4.94
CA HIS A 48 19.86 -0.50 -4.53
C HIS A 48 21.17 0.21 -4.88
N LEU A 49 22.06 0.39 -3.91
CA LEU A 49 23.33 1.08 -4.08
C LEU A 49 24.48 0.06 -4.07
N ASP A 50 25.22 -0.01 -5.18
CA ASP A 50 26.46 -0.77 -5.26
C ASP A 50 27.66 0.18 -5.11
N PHE A 51 28.29 0.12 -3.93
CA PHE A 51 29.44 0.96 -3.59
C PHE A 51 30.74 0.51 -4.25
N ALA A 52 30.86 -0.76 -4.66
CA ALA A 52 32.06 -1.27 -5.33
C ALA A 52 32.14 -0.72 -6.76
N THR A 53 31.01 -0.74 -7.46
CA THR A 53 30.91 -0.20 -8.83
C THR A 53 30.54 1.27 -8.88
N LYS A 54 30.16 1.87 -7.74
CA LYS A 54 29.63 3.24 -7.61
C LYS A 54 28.40 3.46 -8.49
N SER A 55 27.53 2.46 -8.55
CA SER A 55 26.30 2.48 -9.32
C SER A 55 25.08 2.37 -8.43
N PHE A 56 23.92 2.69 -8.98
CA PHE A 56 22.64 2.44 -8.35
C PHE A 56 21.68 1.82 -9.35
N GLU A 57 20.73 1.05 -8.83
CA GLU A 57 19.65 0.45 -9.59
C GLU A 57 18.32 0.84 -8.95
N LEU A 58 17.39 1.32 -9.75
CA LEU A 58 16.02 1.58 -9.32
C LEU A 58 15.31 0.25 -9.12
N LYS A 59 14.95 -0.07 -7.88
CA LYS A 59 14.24 -1.31 -7.54
C LYS A 59 12.74 -1.11 -7.54
N GLN A 60 12.27 0.02 -7.00
CA GLN A 60 10.85 0.28 -6.87
C GLN A 60 10.55 1.78 -6.92
N LEU A 61 9.37 2.13 -7.46
CA LEU A 61 8.80 3.47 -7.44
C LEU A 61 7.27 3.35 -7.54
N THR A 62 6.54 4.37 -7.07
CA THR A 62 5.08 4.40 -7.14
C THR A 62 4.60 5.77 -7.58
N ALA A 63 3.72 5.83 -8.57
CA ALA A 63 3.18 7.11 -9.08
C ALA A 63 2.02 7.66 -8.21
N HIS A 64 1.40 6.81 -7.40
CA HIS A 64 0.26 7.15 -6.56
C HIS A 64 0.69 7.63 -5.16
N GLN A 65 0.13 8.74 -4.69
CA GLN A 65 0.36 9.24 -3.32
C GLN A 65 -0.09 8.22 -2.27
N PRO A 66 0.57 8.11 -1.11
CA PRO A 66 0.10 7.28 -0.02
C PRO A 66 -1.31 7.70 0.45
N VAL A 67 -2.16 6.70 0.69
CA VAL A 67 -3.52 6.91 1.20
C VAL A 67 -3.48 7.09 2.71
N LYS A 68 -4.15 8.11 3.24
CA LYS A 68 -4.41 8.23 4.69
C LYS A 68 -5.69 7.48 5.02
N ALA A 69 -5.54 6.29 5.61
CA ALA A 69 -6.65 5.40 5.92
C ALA A 69 -7.25 5.68 7.32
N GLN A 70 -8.46 5.17 7.56
CA GLN A 70 -9.17 5.26 8.84
C GLN A 70 -9.73 3.89 9.23
N LEU A 71 -9.82 3.62 10.54
CA LEU A 71 -10.36 2.35 11.02
C LEU A 71 -11.84 2.18 10.62
N GLY A 72 -12.16 0.99 10.10
CA GLY A 72 -13.50 0.60 9.66
C GLY A 72 -13.97 1.26 8.37
N VAL A 73 -13.13 2.07 7.71
CA VAL A 73 -13.45 2.72 6.45
C VAL A 73 -12.67 2.03 5.32
N PRO A 74 -13.36 1.44 4.32
CA PRO A 74 -12.68 0.87 3.16
C PRO A 74 -11.90 1.93 2.38
N PHE A 75 -10.73 1.55 1.87
CA PHE A 75 -9.90 2.39 1.02
C PHE A 75 -9.24 1.57 -0.08
N ASN A 76 -8.88 2.24 -1.16
CA ASN A 76 -8.27 1.58 -2.31
C ASN A 76 -6.76 1.79 -2.34
N LEU A 77 -6.03 0.81 -2.88
CA LEU A 77 -4.61 0.89 -3.17
C LEU A 77 -4.32 0.36 -4.57
N PHE A 78 -3.49 1.08 -5.31
CA PHE A 78 -2.83 0.62 -6.52
C PHE A 78 -1.55 -0.16 -6.19
N VAL A 79 -1.08 -0.98 -7.13
CA VAL A 79 0.20 -1.68 -7.00
C VAL A 79 1.32 -0.66 -6.71
N GLY A 80 2.13 -0.94 -5.68
CA GLY A 80 3.18 -0.06 -5.15
C GLY A 80 2.70 0.98 -4.12
N GLN A 81 1.40 1.31 -4.10
CA GLN A 81 0.85 2.34 -3.22
C GLN A 81 0.78 1.86 -1.76
N SER A 82 1.12 2.75 -0.84
CA SER A 82 0.98 2.53 0.61
C SER A 82 -0.29 3.18 1.14
N ALA A 83 -0.92 2.56 2.14
CA ALA A 83 -1.81 3.21 3.07
C ALA A 83 -1.12 3.42 4.41
N ILE A 84 -1.39 4.55 5.04
CA ILE A 84 -0.89 4.92 6.37
C ILE A 84 -2.09 5.04 7.31
N LEU A 85 -2.05 4.30 8.42
CA LEU A 85 -3.03 4.33 9.49
C LEU A 85 -2.31 4.31 10.83
N ASP A 86 -2.34 5.43 11.56
CA ASP A 86 -1.60 5.62 12.82
C ASP A 86 -0.11 5.21 12.72
N ASP A 87 0.26 4.09 13.34
CA ASP A 87 1.60 3.50 13.36
C ASP A 87 1.79 2.34 12.36
N LEU A 88 0.77 2.03 11.57
CA LEU A 88 0.76 0.98 10.56
C LEU A 88 0.89 1.59 9.15
N GLU A 89 1.86 1.08 8.40
CA GLU A 89 1.96 1.28 6.96
C GLU A 89 1.67 -0.05 6.26
N ILE A 90 0.84 -0.02 5.22
CA ILE A 90 0.46 -1.21 4.43
C ILE A 90 0.75 -0.88 2.98
N GLN A 91 1.63 -1.64 2.34
CA GLN A 91 1.90 -1.48 0.91
C GLN A 91 1.27 -2.61 0.12
N PHE A 92 0.53 -2.29 -0.94
CA PHE A 92 0.13 -3.29 -1.93
C PHE A 92 1.29 -3.55 -2.88
N VAL A 93 1.92 -4.73 -2.81
CA VAL A 93 3.16 -5.02 -3.54
C VAL A 93 2.88 -5.58 -4.93
N ALA A 94 2.02 -6.60 -5.01
CA ALA A 94 1.77 -7.32 -6.24
C ALA A 94 0.54 -8.22 -6.13
N ILE A 95 0.05 -8.67 -7.28
CA ILE A 95 -0.79 -9.87 -7.37
C ILE A 95 0.14 -11.06 -7.61
N GLN A 96 0.12 -12.04 -6.69
CA GLN A 96 0.89 -13.28 -6.84
C GLN A 96 0.22 -14.23 -7.83
N GLU A 97 -1.11 -14.31 -7.78
CA GLU A 97 -1.93 -15.15 -8.67
C GLU A 97 -3.28 -14.47 -8.92
N ASP A 98 -3.76 -14.50 -10.16
CA ASP A 98 -5.14 -14.16 -10.51
C ASP A 98 -5.71 -15.27 -11.42
N SER A 99 -6.63 -16.05 -10.88
CA SER A 99 -7.34 -17.14 -11.56
C SER A 99 -8.83 -16.87 -11.67
N ARG A 100 -9.27 -15.61 -11.47
CA ARG A 100 -10.68 -15.22 -11.57
C ARG A 100 -11.23 -15.54 -12.95
N CYS A 101 -12.49 -15.98 -12.97
CA CYS A 101 -13.21 -16.14 -14.21
C CYS A 101 -13.45 -14.79 -14.88
N PRO A 102 -13.17 -14.64 -16.20
CA PRO A 102 -13.59 -13.48 -16.96
C PRO A 102 -15.10 -13.26 -16.89
N THR A 103 -15.52 -12.01 -16.75
CA THR A 103 -16.95 -11.63 -16.65
C THR A 103 -17.76 -11.91 -17.92
N ASP A 104 -17.09 -12.11 -19.05
CA ASP A 104 -17.65 -12.47 -20.36
C ASP A 104 -17.51 -13.99 -20.68
N GLY A 105 -16.99 -14.78 -19.74
CA GLY A 105 -16.77 -16.22 -19.88
C GLY A 105 -17.83 -17.08 -19.18
N ASN A 106 -17.87 -18.36 -19.54
CA ASN A 106 -18.64 -19.38 -18.81
C ASN A 106 -17.68 -20.23 -17.97
N CYS A 107 -17.54 -19.95 -16.67
CA CYS A 107 -16.70 -20.75 -15.78
C CYS A 107 -17.52 -21.64 -14.83
N ILE A 108 -16.92 -22.78 -14.51
CA ILE A 108 -17.46 -23.75 -13.53
C ILE A 108 -17.00 -23.39 -12.10
N TRP A 109 -15.87 -22.69 -11.96
CA TRP A 109 -15.31 -22.28 -10.67
C TRP A 109 -15.08 -20.76 -10.65
N ALA A 110 -15.30 -20.13 -9.49
CA ALA A 110 -15.24 -18.67 -9.34
C ALA A 110 -13.81 -18.10 -9.44
N GLY A 111 -12.79 -18.92 -9.18
CA GLY A 111 -11.38 -18.53 -9.16
C GLY A 111 -10.95 -17.89 -7.83
N ASN A 112 -9.73 -17.34 -7.81
CA ASN A 112 -9.14 -16.66 -6.67
C ASN A 112 -8.13 -15.60 -7.12
N VAL A 113 -7.90 -14.59 -6.29
CA VAL A 113 -6.75 -13.69 -6.40
C VAL A 113 -5.95 -13.77 -5.12
N VAL A 114 -4.64 -13.89 -5.24
CA VAL A 114 -3.70 -13.79 -4.12
C VAL A 114 -3.00 -12.43 -4.17
N VAL A 115 -3.36 -11.56 -3.23
CA VAL A 115 -2.80 -10.22 -3.05
C VAL A 115 -1.61 -10.30 -2.10
N VAL A 116 -0.49 -9.70 -2.50
CA VAL A 116 0.71 -9.56 -1.67
C VAL A 116 0.75 -8.17 -1.06
N LEU A 117 0.72 -8.12 0.27
CA LEU A 117 0.90 -6.90 1.06
C LEU A 117 2.23 -6.95 1.81
N GLN A 118 2.90 -5.81 1.91
CA GLN A 118 4.05 -5.63 2.79
C GLN A 118 3.64 -4.77 3.98
N VAL A 119 3.94 -5.25 5.18
CA VAL A 119 3.75 -4.49 6.43
C VAL A 119 5.06 -4.39 7.20
N PRO A 120 5.43 -3.23 7.76
CA PRO A 120 6.61 -3.11 8.60
C PRO A 120 6.55 -4.07 9.78
N LYS A 121 7.65 -4.79 10.05
CA LYS A 121 7.81 -5.78 11.13
C LYS A 121 6.92 -7.04 11.05
N GLY A 122 5.84 -7.04 10.27
CA GLY A 122 5.01 -8.21 10.00
C GLY A 122 5.49 -9.04 8.81
N GLY A 123 6.29 -8.44 7.91
CA GLY A 123 6.77 -9.11 6.71
C GLY A 123 5.73 -9.09 5.59
N GLU A 124 5.83 -10.08 4.71
CA GLU A 124 4.88 -10.28 3.62
C GLU A 124 3.60 -10.94 4.14
N VAL A 125 2.44 -10.44 3.71
CA VAL A 125 1.11 -10.92 4.03
C VAL A 125 0.39 -11.27 2.74
N LEU A 126 -0.18 -12.47 2.68
CA LEU A 126 -0.97 -12.94 1.55
C LEU A 126 -2.46 -12.94 1.91
N LEU A 127 -3.28 -12.22 1.14
CA LEU A 127 -4.73 -12.24 1.27
C LEU A 127 -5.39 -12.76 0.00
N ASN A 128 -6.45 -13.53 0.18
CA ASN A 128 -7.21 -14.19 -0.88
C ASN A 128 -8.55 -13.51 -1.07
N THR A 129 -9.08 -13.52 -2.29
CA THR A 129 -10.49 -13.15 -2.52
C THR A 129 -11.45 -14.30 -2.21
N ASN A 130 -10.94 -15.54 -2.16
CA ASN A 130 -11.72 -16.74 -1.86
C ASN A 130 -11.29 -17.39 -0.53
N SER A 131 -12.20 -17.40 0.45
CA SER A 131 -11.96 -17.98 1.79
C SER A 131 -11.78 -19.49 1.80
N ASP A 132 -12.26 -20.21 0.78
CA ASP A 132 -12.08 -21.66 0.68
C ASP A 132 -10.65 -22.04 0.25
N VAL A 133 -9.91 -21.09 -0.34
CA VAL A 133 -8.54 -21.30 -0.84
C VAL A 133 -7.51 -20.75 0.15
N GLY A 134 -7.80 -19.64 0.82
CA GLY A 134 -6.87 -19.05 1.78
C GLY A 134 -7.49 -17.91 2.60
N PRO A 135 -6.69 -17.28 3.49
CA PRO A 135 -7.19 -16.22 4.36
C PRO A 135 -7.57 -14.98 3.54
N THR A 136 -8.80 -14.48 3.73
CA THR A 136 -9.25 -13.18 3.19
C THR A 136 -8.91 -12.01 4.12
N ALA A 137 -8.48 -12.32 5.34
CA ALA A 137 -8.09 -11.35 6.35
C ALA A 137 -7.00 -11.90 7.27
N VAL A 138 -6.21 -11.00 7.85
CA VAL A 138 -5.14 -11.33 8.80
C VAL A 138 -5.19 -10.41 10.02
N LYS A 139 -4.79 -10.93 11.19
CA LYS A 139 -4.56 -10.13 12.40
C LYS A 139 -3.10 -9.68 12.44
N LEU A 140 -2.86 -8.38 12.60
CA LEU A 140 -1.56 -7.76 12.79
C LEU A 140 -1.57 -6.94 14.08
N ASP A 141 -1.01 -7.51 15.16
CA ASP A 141 -1.04 -6.90 16.50
C ASP A 141 -2.47 -6.49 16.92
N LYS A 142 -2.73 -5.18 17.05
CA LYS A 142 -4.03 -4.59 17.41
C LYS A 142 -4.95 -4.35 16.20
N TYR A 143 -4.53 -4.72 14.99
CA TYR A 143 -5.28 -4.50 13.76
C TYR A 143 -5.76 -5.81 13.14
N ARG A 144 -6.87 -5.75 12.41
CA ARG A 144 -7.31 -6.78 11.46
C ARG A 144 -7.41 -6.13 10.08
N LEU A 145 -6.68 -6.69 9.12
CA LEU A 145 -6.69 -6.28 7.72
C LEU A 145 -7.55 -7.27 6.95
N GLU A 146 -8.49 -6.79 6.15
CA GLU A 146 -9.38 -7.61 5.35
C GLU A 146 -9.41 -7.10 3.91
N LEU A 147 -9.29 -8.04 2.97
CA LEU A 147 -9.39 -7.78 1.54
C LEU A 147 -10.87 -7.85 1.14
N GLU A 148 -11.44 -6.71 0.77
CA GLU A 148 -12.83 -6.64 0.33
C GLU A 148 -12.97 -6.89 -1.17
N LYS A 149 -12.03 -6.38 -1.97
CA LYS A 149 -12.15 -6.44 -3.44
C LYS A 149 -10.81 -6.35 -4.14
N VAL A 150 -10.74 -6.95 -5.33
CA VAL A 150 -9.69 -6.70 -6.33
C VAL A 150 -10.36 -6.22 -7.64
N SER A 151 -9.85 -5.16 -8.22
CA SER A 151 -10.27 -4.60 -9.50
C SER A 151 -9.09 -4.44 -10.48
N PRO A 152 -9.35 -4.42 -11.80
CA PRO A 152 -10.64 -4.70 -12.44
C PRO A 152 -11.00 -6.20 -12.38
N GLU A 153 -12.24 -6.53 -12.71
CA GLU A 153 -12.60 -7.92 -13.03
C GLU A 153 -12.04 -8.28 -14.42
N PRO A 154 -11.58 -9.52 -14.64
CA PRO A 154 -11.04 -9.91 -15.93
C PRO A 154 -12.12 -9.92 -17.02
N ILE A 155 -11.69 -9.61 -18.25
CA ILE A 155 -12.46 -9.72 -19.49
C ILE A 155 -11.57 -10.48 -20.47
N SER A 156 -12.11 -11.51 -21.14
CA SER A 156 -11.33 -12.49 -21.91
C SER A 156 -10.46 -11.88 -23.01
N THR A 157 -10.87 -10.72 -23.52
CA THR A 157 -10.19 -10.01 -24.62
C THR A 157 -9.34 -8.83 -24.16
N GLN A 158 -9.28 -8.55 -22.86
CA GLN A 158 -8.60 -7.38 -22.31
C GLN A 158 -7.57 -7.78 -21.28
N ALA A 159 -6.30 -7.42 -21.53
CA ALA A 159 -5.26 -7.54 -20.53
C ALA A 159 -5.46 -6.50 -19.42
N ILE A 160 -5.24 -6.91 -18.18
CA ILE A 160 -5.25 -6.00 -17.03
C ILE A 160 -3.93 -5.23 -17.03
N SER A 161 -4.01 -3.91 -17.17
CA SER A 161 -2.83 -3.03 -17.16
C SER A 161 -2.43 -2.60 -15.75
N GLU A 162 -3.38 -2.56 -14.83
CA GLU A 162 -3.17 -2.11 -13.46
C GLU A 162 -4.20 -2.76 -12.53
N TYR A 163 -3.75 -3.14 -11.33
CA TYR A 163 -4.62 -3.64 -10.27
C TYR A 163 -4.85 -2.59 -9.21
N GLU A 164 -6.05 -2.61 -8.67
CA GLU A 164 -6.47 -1.87 -7.50
C GLU A 164 -7.10 -2.85 -6.52
N ILE A 165 -6.82 -2.70 -5.23
CA ILE A 165 -7.46 -3.49 -4.18
C ILE A 165 -8.25 -2.57 -3.25
N THR A 166 -9.35 -3.07 -2.70
CA THR A 166 -10.06 -2.43 -1.59
C THR A 166 -9.74 -3.18 -0.30
N LEU A 167 -9.16 -2.48 0.66
CA LEU A 167 -8.86 -2.99 1.99
C LEU A 167 -9.73 -2.28 3.03
N VAL A 168 -10.07 -3.00 4.10
CA VAL A 168 -10.59 -2.42 5.33
C VAL A 168 -9.71 -2.83 6.51
N VAL A 169 -9.38 -1.87 7.37
CA VAL A 169 -8.59 -2.11 8.58
C VAL A 169 -9.48 -1.84 9.78
N THR A 170 -9.61 -2.81 10.68
CA THR A 170 -10.39 -2.69 11.93
C THR A 170 -9.51 -2.95 13.15
N GLY A 171 -9.98 -2.57 14.34
CA GLY A 171 -9.33 -2.99 15.57
C GLY A 171 -9.51 -4.50 15.77
N SER A 172 -8.43 -5.22 16.01
CA SER A 172 -8.53 -6.61 16.45
C SER A 172 -9.00 -6.62 17.89
N LEU A 173 -10.22 -7.11 18.11
CA LEU A 173 -10.63 -7.59 19.42
C LEU A 173 -9.72 -8.74 19.90
#